data_AF-A0A9X1B6J8-F1
#
_entry.id   AF-A0A9X1B6J8-F1
#
_cell.length_a   1.000
_cell.length_b   1.000
_cell.length_c   1.000
_cell.angle_alpha   90.00
_cell.angle_beta   90.00
_cell.angle_gamma   90.00
#
_symmetry.space_group_name_H-M   'P 1'
#
loop_
_entity.id
_entity.type
_entity.pdbx_description
1 polymer ?
#
loop_
_entity_poly.entity_id
_entity_poly.type
_entity_poly.pdbx_seq_one_letter_code
_entity_poly.pdbx_strand_id
1 'polypeptide(L)'
;MLDRRNPELPPAMAADMLGSMKDGVLAVDPTGAILLANPVALAMFELEATKVIGATFAEVFLTRDGLDAFNDCMLAAIYNPGVPQTQELVLSPGGEERFIIVRTNRLTSQADGSGIDGDTARSTGRSTEGVVAVISDISERVRRLRDKVESEQQRAAAGRFIVAIFTVFSLFTLTLEPMQAFARAGGLDIGPLIGLLALVLTAVGIMWWTHLPPARLGLTWHLRRRDLAESIFWSIGFCVFITLGKLFVLRVLLGISADERALFEFWVLDNGEVVTSASLMALGIAFYIVTTPIQEIGARSAIQAPLQTFLDGAVRSPRWTANIVTTLMFAVLHAHLDPIVALMVTVPSLLWGWLFMRSDTILSPIISHTIIGIYAVFVLGLFVGFDNQ
;
A
#
# COMPACT_ATOMS: atom_id res chain seq x y z
N MET A 1 66.42 -14.09 3.01
CA MET A 1 65.63 -13.62 4.16
C MET A 1 65.57 -12.10 4.07
N LEU A 2 64.46 -11.55 3.58
CA LEU A 2 64.21 -10.10 3.57
C LEU A 2 63.51 -9.75 4.88
N ASP A 3 64.24 -9.03 5.72
CA ASP A 3 63.76 -8.40 6.94
C ASP A 3 62.71 -7.34 6.58
N ARG A 4 61.45 -7.77 6.43
CA ARG A 4 60.29 -6.89 6.23
C ARG A 4 59.95 -6.22 7.56
N ARG A 5 60.81 -5.32 8.04
CA ARG A 5 60.41 -4.37 9.09
C ARG A 5 59.34 -3.46 8.50
N ASN A 6 58.28 -3.26 9.27
CA ASN A 6 57.17 -2.36 8.97
C ASN A 6 57.73 -1.02 8.46
N PRO A 7 57.56 -0.66 7.18
CA PRO A 7 57.96 0.67 6.74
C PRO A 7 57.11 1.68 7.52
N GLU A 8 57.75 2.53 8.31
CA GLU A 8 57.08 3.64 8.97
C GLU A 8 56.36 4.47 7.91
N LEU A 9 55.03 4.54 8.02
CA LEU A 9 54.23 5.37 7.15
C LEU A 9 54.63 6.84 7.38
N PRO A 10 55.01 7.59 6.32
CA PRO A 10 55.32 9.01 6.48
C PRO A 10 54.13 9.74 7.12
N PRO A 11 54.34 10.62 8.11
CA PRO A 11 53.25 11.31 8.82
C PRO A 11 52.29 12.04 7.88
N ALA A 12 52.81 12.62 6.79
CA ALA A 12 52.01 13.26 5.75
C ALA A 12 51.04 12.28 5.06
N MET A 13 51.49 11.05 4.79
CA MET A 13 50.67 10.02 4.16
C MET A 13 49.58 9.52 5.11
N ALA A 14 49.86 9.38 6.40
CA ALA A 14 48.86 9.03 7.40
C ALA A 14 47.77 10.11 7.56
N ALA A 15 48.18 11.39 7.53
CA ALA A 15 47.26 12.52 7.55
C ALA A 15 46.37 12.56 6.29
N ASP A 16 46.96 12.34 5.10
CA ASP A 16 46.21 12.26 3.84
C ASP A 16 45.21 11.10 3.83
N MET A 17 45.61 9.93 4.34
CA MET A 17 44.72 8.78 4.47
C MET A 17 43.51 9.12 5.35
N LEU A 18 43.72 9.68 6.54
CA LEU A 18 42.64 10.09 7.46
C LEU A 18 41.77 11.20 6.89
N GLY A 19 42.35 12.14 6.13
CA GLY A 19 41.63 13.22 5.46
C GLY A 19 40.78 12.74 4.29
N SER A 20 41.17 11.63 3.63
CA SER A 20 40.44 11.03 2.51
C SER A 20 39.35 10.03 2.93
N MET A 21 39.27 9.68 4.22
CA MET A 21 38.24 8.76 4.71
C MET A 21 36.85 9.37 4.56
N LYS A 22 35.88 8.55 4.14
CA LYS A 22 34.46 8.92 4.09
C LYS A 22 33.82 8.96 5.49
N ASP A 23 34.40 8.25 6.45
CA ASP A 23 33.94 8.19 7.83
C ASP A 23 34.64 9.28 8.67
N GLY A 24 33.93 9.77 9.68
CA GLY A 24 34.50 10.62 10.73
C GLY A 24 35.43 9.79 11.62
N VAL A 25 36.58 10.34 11.97
CA VAL A 25 37.52 9.73 12.92
C VAL A 25 37.84 10.74 14.00
N LEU A 26 37.63 10.33 15.26
CA LEU A 26 37.95 11.11 16.45
C LEU A 26 38.84 10.26 17.37
N ALA A 27 39.95 10.81 17.84
CA ALA A 27 40.82 10.15 18.81
C ALA A 27 40.91 11.00 20.08
N VAL A 28 40.80 10.36 21.24
CA VAL A 28 40.82 10.98 22.55
C VAL A 28 41.83 10.25 23.43
N ASP A 29 42.65 10.98 24.17
CA ASP A 29 43.62 10.41 25.10
C ASP A 29 42.94 9.92 26.41
N PRO A 30 43.67 9.24 27.32
CA PRO A 30 43.10 8.77 28.59
C PRO A 30 42.65 9.88 29.54
N THR A 31 43.09 11.13 29.34
CA THR A 31 42.67 12.29 30.13
C THR A 31 41.40 12.94 29.58
N GLY A 32 40.95 12.50 28.40
CA GLY A 32 39.79 13.06 27.71
C GLY A 32 40.14 14.17 26.73
N ALA A 33 41.42 14.46 26.46
CA ALA A 33 41.81 15.47 25.47
C ALA A 33 41.68 14.92 24.05
N ILE A 34 41.09 15.71 23.15
CA ILE A 34 40.92 15.33 21.75
C ILE A 34 42.26 15.47 21.02
N LEU A 35 42.85 14.35 20.63
CA LEU A 35 44.13 14.27 19.93
C LEU A 35 43.98 14.52 18.43
N LEU A 36 42.91 13.99 17.85
CA LEU A 36 42.68 14.03 16.41
C LEU A 36 41.18 14.06 16.11
N ALA A 37 40.80 14.89 15.15
CA ALA A 37 39.49 14.88 14.52
C ALA A 37 39.69 15.13 13.02
N ASN A 38 39.29 14.18 12.19
CA ASN A 38 39.39 14.38 10.74
C ASN A 38 38.31 15.38 10.24
N PRO A 39 38.47 15.95 9.04
CA PRO A 39 37.52 16.94 8.51
C PRO A 39 36.08 16.45 8.45
N VAL A 40 35.87 15.15 8.20
CA VAL A 40 34.54 14.56 8.13
C VAL A 40 33.87 14.53 9.52
N ALA A 41 34.58 14.13 10.58
CA ALA A 41 34.03 14.15 11.94
C ALA A 41 33.64 15.57 12.36
N LEU A 42 34.49 16.56 12.05
CA LEU A 42 34.21 17.96 12.33
C LEU A 42 32.97 18.45 11.58
N ALA A 43 32.83 18.09 10.30
CA ALA A 43 31.66 18.45 9.50
C ALA A 43 30.36 17.76 9.98
N MET A 44 30.44 16.51 10.46
CA MET A 44 29.28 15.77 10.98
C MET A 44 28.69 16.43 12.23
N PHE A 45 29.53 17.03 13.08
CA PHE A 45 29.12 17.68 14.33
C PHE A 45 29.08 19.22 14.26
N GLU A 46 29.29 19.79 13.07
CA GLU A 46 29.34 21.26 12.85
C GLU A 46 30.38 21.96 13.75
N LEU A 47 31.60 21.42 13.78
CA LEU A 47 32.70 21.90 14.61
C LEU A 47 33.83 22.52 13.78
N GLU A 48 34.53 23.49 14.38
CA GLU A 48 35.74 24.11 13.80
C GLU A 48 37.00 23.44 14.36
N ALA A 49 37.91 22.99 13.48
CA ALA A 49 39.13 22.26 13.87
C ALA A 49 39.96 22.97 14.96
N THR A 50 40.08 24.30 14.86
CA THR A 50 40.89 25.15 15.75
C THR A 50 40.36 25.20 17.18
N LYS A 51 39.08 24.86 17.39
CA LYS A 51 38.43 24.84 18.71
C LYS A 51 38.33 23.44 19.32
N VAL A 52 38.66 22.40 18.55
CA VAL A 52 38.44 20.99 18.94
C VAL A 52 39.74 20.31 19.35
N ILE A 53 40.81 20.48 18.59
CA ILE A 53 42.08 19.79 18.88
C ILE A 53 42.72 20.37 20.14
N GLY A 54 43.04 19.50 21.11
CA GLY A 54 43.60 19.88 22.40
C GLY A 54 42.57 20.32 23.45
N ALA A 55 41.31 20.54 23.06
CA ALA A 55 40.20 20.73 24.01
C ALA A 55 39.79 19.38 24.63
N THR A 56 39.13 19.43 25.78
CA THR A 56 38.60 18.21 26.39
C THR A 56 37.31 17.78 25.69
N PHE A 57 37.09 16.47 25.60
CA PHE A 57 35.85 15.89 25.07
C PHE A 57 34.61 16.46 25.77
N ALA A 58 34.72 16.67 27.08
CA ALA A 58 33.67 17.25 27.91
C ALA A 58 33.27 18.66 27.45
N GLU A 59 34.24 19.53 27.18
CA GLU A 59 33.97 20.90 26.73
C GLU A 59 33.29 20.95 25.36
N VAL A 60 33.70 20.06 24.44
CA VAL A 60 33.24 20.08 23.05
C VAL A 60 31.87 19.40 22.87
N PHE A 61 31.62 18.29 23.56
CA PHE A 61 30.48 17.41 23.26
C PHE A 61 29.45 17.25 24.39
N LEU A 62 29.83 17.32 25.68
CA LEU A 62 28.86 17.11 26.78
C LEU A 62 27.86 18.25 26.94
N THR A 63 28.18 19.44 26.44
CA THR A 63 27.32 20.64 26.55
C THR A 63 26.34 20.77 25.38
N ARG A 64 26.39 19.87 24.40
CA ARG A 64 25.56 19.94 23.19
C ARG A 64 24.36 19.02 23.31
N ASP A 65 23.19 19.59 23.05
CA ASP A 65 21.93 18.83 23.03
C ASP A 65 21.92 17.77 21.91
N GLY A 66 21.32 16.62 22.19
CA GLY A 66 21.14 15.52 21.23
C GLY A 66 22.37 14.64 21.01
N LEU A 67 23.43 14.80 21.81
CA LEU A 67 24.64 13.97 21.75
C LEU A 67 24.76 12.95 22.90
N ASP A 68 23.73 12.78 23.74
CA ASP A 68 23.79 11.91 24.93
C ASP A 68 24.29 10.49 24.61
N ALA A 69 23.71 9.84 23.59
CA ALA A 69 24.13 8.49 23.18
C ALA A 69 25.58 8.45 22.65
N PHE A 70 26.04 9.51 22.00
CA PHE A 70 27.43 9.62 21.57
C PHE A 70 28.37 9.82 22.76
N ASN A 71 27.99 10.71 23.68
CA ASN A 71 28.72 11.00 24.91
C ASN A 71 28.86 9.75 25.78
N ASP A 72 27.78 9.00 25.98
CA ASP A 72 27.78 7.75 26.73
C ASP A 72 28.70 6.70 26.08
N CYS A 73 28.64 6.55 24.75
CA CYS A 73 29.51 5.64 24.00
C CYS A 73 31.00 5.99 24.15
N MET A 74 31.32 7.28 24.07
CA MET A 74 32.69 7.79 24.20
C MET A 74 33.20 7.67 25.63
N LEU A 75 32.42 8.09 26.63
CA LEU A 75 32.77 7.96 28.04
C LEU A 75 32.93 6.51 28.45
N ALA A 76 32.02 5.62 28.04
CA ALA A 76 32.15 4.19 28.29
C ALA A 76 33.44 3.62 27.71
N ALA A 77 33.85 4.07 26.51
CA ALA A 77 35.09 3.66 25.89
C ALA A 77 36.34 4.24 26.59
N ILE A 78 36.27 5.48 27.10
CA ILE A 78 37.37 6.12 27.85
C ILE A 78 37.58 5.43 29.20
N TYR A 79 36.50 5.14 29.93
CA TYR A 79 36.58 4.48 31.24
C TYR A 79 36.83 2.97 31.14
N ASN A 80 36.32 2.31 30.09
CA ASN A 80 36.48 0.87 29.87
C ASN A 80 37.07 0.57 28.48
N PRO A 81 38.33 0.98 28.20
CA PRO A 81 38.93 0.89 26.87
C PRO A 81 39.16 -0.55 26.39
N GLY A 82 38.99 -1.56 27.26
CA GLY A 82 39.10 -2.98 26.89
C GLY A 82 37.89 -3.54 26.13
N VAL A 83 36.77 -2.82 26.06
CA VAL A 83 35.53 -3.29 25.43
C VAL A 83 35.13 -2.34 24.30
N PRO A 84 35.17 -2.79 23.03
CA PRO A 84 34.67 -1.99 21.92
C PRO A 84 33.21 -1.61 22.14
N GLN A 85 32.89 -0.33 22.02
CA GLN A 85 31.50 0.15 22.08
C GLN A 85 31.00 0.37 20.66
N THR A 86 29.73 0.07 20.44
CA THR A 86 29.03 0.43 19.21
C THR A 86 27.69 1.02 19.58
N GLN A 87 27.43 2.24 19.12
CA GLN A 87 26.18 2.94 19.39
C GLN A 87 25.62 3.49 18.10
N GLU A 88 24.31 3.32 17.90
CA GLU A 88 23.55 3.99 16.85
C GLU A 88 22.93 5.25 17.44
N LEU A 89 23.00 6.36 16.70
CA LEU A 89 22.41 7.62 17.11
C LEU A 89 21.79 8.36 15.92
N VAL A 90 20.79 9.18 16.23
CA VAL A 90 20.12 10.07 15.27
C VAL A 90 20.50 11.49 15.63
N LEU A 91 21.22 12.17 14.76
CA LEU A 91 21.48 13.60 14.88
C LEU A 91 20.47 14.37 14.05
N SER A 92 20.04 15.54 14.52
CA SER A 92 19.20 16.44 13.73
C SER A 92 19.86 17.83 13.54
N PRO A 93 21.08 17.92 12.98
CA PRO A 93 21.71 19.21 12.74
C PRO A 93 20.88 20.00 11.72
N GLY A 94 20.48 21.22 12.08
CA GLY A 94 19.65 22.07 11.22
C GLY A 94 18.25 21.52 10.90
N GLY A 95 17.77 20.50 11.64
CA GLY A 95 16.44 19.91 11.47
C GLY A 95 16.35 18.72 10.51
N GLU A 96 17.45 18.29 9.87
CA GLU A 96 17.47 17.04 9.08
C GLU A 96 17.99 15.85 9.91
N GLU A 97 17.21 14.77 9.98
CA GLU A 97 17.66 13.52 10.64
C GLU A 97 18.81 12.85 9.87
N ARG A 98 19.92 12.65 10.56
CA ARG A 98 21.08 11.86 10.13
C ARG A 98 21.24 10.64 11.03
N PHE A 99 21.37 9.47 10.41
CA PHE A 99 21.60 8.21 11.09
C PHE A 99 23.09 7.92 11.11
N ILE A 100 23.68 7.86 12.30
CA ILE A 100 25.11 7.71 12.51
C ILE A 100 25.38 6.47 13.37
N ILE A 101 26.41 5.72 13.01
CA ILE A 101 26.95 4.64 13.84
C ILE A 101 28.32 5.06 14.34
N VAL A 102 28.52 4.96 15.64
CA VAL A 102 29.81 5.24 16.29
C VAL A 102 30.37 3.94 16.83
N ARG A 103 31.62 3.66 16.46
CA ARG A 103 32.37 2.50 16.93
C ARG A 103 33.66 2.95 17.58
N THR A 104 33.85 2.58 18.83
CA THR A 104 35.07 2.91 19.57
C THR A 104 35.97 1.69 19.65
N ASN A 105 37.28 1.93 19.53
CA ASN A 105 38.32 0.93 19.72
C ASN A 105 39.47 1.51 20.53
N ARG A 106 40.20 0.63 21.20
CA ARG A 106 41.38 1.00 21.97
C ARG A 106 42.55 1.34 21.05
N LEU A 107 43.22 2.45 21.32
CA LEU A 107 44.53 2.74 20.76
C LEU A 107 45.62 2.19 21.69
N THR A 108 46.48 1.32 21.16
CA THR A 108 47.63 0.79 21.89
C THR A 108 48.90 1.13 21.14
N SER A 109 49.86 1.75 21.81
CA SER A 109 51.22 1.76 21.29
C SER A 109 51.89 0.42 21.58
N GLN A 110 52.58 -0.05 20.57
CA GLN A 110 53.55 -1.12 20.73
C GLN A 110 54.85 -0.42 21.12
N ALA A 111 55.16 -0.39 22.42
CA ALA A 111 56.45 0.10 22.88
C ALA A 111 57.55 -0.67 22.13
N ASP A 112 58.32 0.03 21.31
CA ASP A 112 59.43 -0.54 20.57
C ASP A 112 60.42 -1.16 21.56
N GLY A 113 60.45 -2.49 21.58
CA GLY A 113 61.44 -3.26 22.31
C GLY A 113 62.81 -3.12 21.66
N SER A 114 63.46 -1.98 21.85
CA SER A 114 64.90 -1.78 21.62
C SER A 114 65.64 -1.59 22.95
N GLY A 115 65.36 -2.50 23.90
CA GLY A 115 66.14 -2.66 25.12
C GLY A 115 66.87 -3.99 25.08
N ILE A 116 68.12 -3.98 24.62
CA ILE A 116 69.08 -5.03 24.92
C ILE A 116 69.40 -4.89 26.41
N ASP A 117 68.84 -5.76 27.24
CA ASP A 117 69.53 -6.45 28.34
C ASP A 117 68.56 -7.29 29.16
N GLY A 118 69.11 -8.36 29.74
CA GLY A 118 68.39 -9.56 30.11
C GLY A 118 67.57 -9.50 31.40
N ASP A 119 66.66 -10.47 31.44
CA ASP A 119 66.16 -11.13 32.64
C ASP A 119 65.26 -10.30 33.57
N THR A 120 63.98 -10.20 33.21
CA THR A 120 62.86 -10.47 34.13
C THR A 120 61.54 -10.54 33.37
N ALA A 121 60.79 -11.60 33.63
CA ALA A 121 59.59 -11.96 32.91
C ALA A 121 58.38 -11.05 33.23
N ARG A 122 57.69 -10.68 32.14
CA ARG A 122 56.22 -10.54 32.00
C ARG A 122 55.53 -9.39 32.74
N SER A 123 55.75 -8.20 32.20
CA SER A 123 54.66 -7.24 31.95
C SER A 123 54.75 -6.85 30.48
N THR A 124 53.90 -7.41 29.62
CA THR A 124 53.70 -6.89 28.27
C THR A 124 52.99 -5.54 28.40
N GLY A 125 53.77 -4.50 28.72
CA GLY A 125 53.31 -3.13 28.91
C GLY A 125 52.87 -2.50 27.60
N ARG A 126 51.70 -2.88 27.09
CA ARG A 126 50.95 -2.03 26.16
C ARG A 126 50.37 -0.89 26.99
N SER A 127 51.00 0.28 26.95
CA SER A 127 50.36 1.50 27.44
C SER A 127 49.15 1.79 26.56
N THR A 128 48.00 2.00 27.20
CA THR A 128 46.80 2.53 26.52
C THR A 128 47.08 3.98 26.19
N GLU A 129 47.10 4.31 24.90
CA GLU A 129 47.36 5.68 24.43
C GLU A 129 46.07 6.48 24.19
N GLY A 130 44.92 5.80 24.18
CA GLY A 130 43.63 6.46 24.07
C GLY A 130 42.55 5.58 23.46
N VAL A 131 41.50 6.25 22.99
CA VAL A 131 40.33 5.68 22.31
C VAL A 131 40.20 6.33 20.95
N VAL A 132 39.96 5.52 19.92
CA VAL A 132 39.59 5.99 18.58
C VAL A 132 38.13 5.64 18.32
N ALA A 133 37.35 6.65 17.95
CA ALA A 133 35.98 6.52 17.49
C ALA A 133 35.91 6.71 15.97
N VAL A 134 35.31 5.73 15.30
CA VAL A 134 34.95 5.80 13.88
C VAL A 134 33.45 6.07 13.80
N ILE A 135 33.09 7.12 13.07
CA ILE A 135 31.76 7.69 12.98
C ILE A 135 31.31 7.56 11.52
N SER A 136 30.37 6.67 11.25
CA SER A 136 29.86 6.41 9.90
C SER A 136 28.48 6.99 9.72
N ASP A 137 28.29 7.83 8.69
CA ASP A 137 26.97 8.30 8.25
C ASP A 137 26.32 7.23 7.37
N ILE A 138 25.24 6.64 7.88
CA ILE A 138 24.46 5.61 7.19
C ILE A 138 23.11 6.13 6.68
N SER A 139 22.88 7.44 6.68
CA SER A 139 21.59 8.06 6.34
C SER A 139 21.11 7.69 4.94
N GLU A 140 22.00 7.65 3.95
CA GLU A 140 21.65 7.21 2.58
C GLU A 140 21.22 5.73 2.55
N ARG A 141 21.93 4.88 3.30
CA ARG A 141 21.63 3.46 3.37
C ARG A 141 20.30 3.21 4.08
N VAL A 142 20.04 3.91 5.19
CA VAL A 142 18.77 3.85 5.91
C VAL A 142 17.62 4.32 5.02
N ARG A 143 17.78 5.44 4.29
CA ARG A 143 16.79 5.91 3.31
C ARG A 143 16.50 4.85 2.24
N ARG A 144 17.53 4.31 1.58
CA ARG A 144 17.35 3.24 0.57
C ARG A 144 16.68 1.99 1.13
N LEU A 145 17.00 1.61 2.38
CA LEU A 145 16.35 0.47 3.04
C LEU A 145 14.89 0.77 3.34
N ARG A 146 14.56 1.97 3.82
CA ARG A 146 13.16 2.40 4.04
C ARG A 146 12.37 2.38 2.74
N ASP A 147 12.90 2.96 1.66
CA ASP A 147 12.26 2.97 0.34
C ASP A 147 12.03 1.53 -0.17
N LYS A 148 13.01 0.65 0.05
CA LYS A 148 12.90 -0.77 -0.33
C LYS A 148 11.85 -1.51 0.52
N VAL A 149 11.83 -1.30 1.83
CA VAL A 149 10.83 -1.89 2.73
C VAL A 149 9.43 -1.41 2.34
N GLU A 150 9.25 -0.13 2.04
CA GLU A 150 7.98 0.43 1.57
C GLU A 150 7.54 -0.23 0.25
N SER A 151 8.44 -0.32 -0.73
CA SER A 151 8.14 -0.99 -2.01
C SER A 151 7.76 -2.46 -1.82
N GLU A 152 8.46 -3.19 -0.95
CA GLU A 152 8.17 -4.60 -0.68
C GLU A 152 6.85 -4.77 0.09
N GLN A 153 6.53 -3.86 1.03
CA GLN A 153 5.24 -3.84 1.70
C GLN A 153 4.09 -3.58 0.73
N GLN A 154 4.25 -2.64 -0.21
CA GLN A 154 3.27 -2.38 -1.27
C GLN A 154 3.07 -3.61 -2.17
N ARG A 155 4.16 -4.27 -2.58
CA ARG A 155 4.09 -5.53 -3.36
C ARG A 155 3.40 -6.66 -2.60
N ALA A 156 3.70 -6.83 -1.32
CA ALA A 156 3.08 -7.85 -0.48
C ALA A 156 1.56 -7.60 -0.30
N ALA A 157 1.16 -6.34 -0.10
CA ALA A 157 -0.25 -5.97 -0.03
C ALA A 157 -0.98 -6.27 -1.35
N ALA A 158 -0.37 -5.94 -2.49
CA ALA A 158 -0.92 -6.24 -3.81
C ALA A 158 -1.03 -7.76 -4.07
N GLY A 159 0.00 -8.53 -3.71
CA GLY A 159 -0.03 -9.99 -3.81
C GLY A 159 -1.18 -10.59 -3.00
N ARG A 160 -1.38 -10.13 -1.75
CA ARG A 160 -2.51 -10.56 -0.92
C ARG A 160 -3.86 -10.19 -1.54
N PHE A 161 -3.98 -8.99 -2.13
CA PHE A 161 -5.20 -8.56 -2.82
C PHE A 161 -5.54 -9.46 -4.01
N ILE A 162 -4.57 -9.78 -4.87
CA ILE A 162 -4.76 -10.66 -6.02
C ILE A 162 -5.18 -12.07 -5.57
N VAL A 163 -4.48 -12.62 -4.57
CA VAL A 163 -4.80 -13.95 -4.01
C VAL A 163 -6.21 -13.98 -3.44
N ALA A 164 -6.61 -12.94 -2.69
CA ALA A 164 -7.94 -12.83 -2.10
C ALA A 164 -9.03 -12.83 -3.17
N ILE A 165 -8.88 -11.98 -4.19
CA ILE A 165 -9.81 -11.88 -5.30
C ILE A 165 -9.93 -13.23 -6.02
N PHE A 166 -8.81 -13.84 -6.42
CA PHE A 166 -8.87 -15.12 -7.11
C PHE A 166 -9.45 -16.23 -6.24
N THR A 167 -9.19 -16.22 -4.93
CA THR A 167 -9.79 -17.20 -4.02
C THR A 167 -11.30 -17.06 -3.97
N VAL A 168 -11.82 -15.84 -3.76
CA VAL A 168 -13.27 -15.60 -3.69
C VAL A 168 -13.96 -15.92 -5.02
N PHE A 169 -13.39 -15.47 -6.14
CA PHE A 169 -13.97 -15.73 -7.46
C PHE A 169 -13.88 -17.21 -7.87
N SER A 170 -12.81 -17.91 -7.50
CA SER A 170 -12.70 -19.36 -7.70
C SER A 170 -13.74 -20.11 -6.88
N LEU A 171 -13.91 -19.73 -5.60
CA LEU A 171 -14.94 -20.32 -4.74
C LEU A 171 -16.34 -20.07 -5.31
N PHE A 172 -16.64 -18.84 -5.73
CA PHE A 172 -17.90 -18.51 -6.40
C PHE A 172 -18.13 -19.37 -7.66
N THR A 173 -17.10 -19.49 -8.51
CA THR A 173 -17.18 -20.28 -9.75
C THR A 173 -17.43 -21.76 -9.46
N LEU A 174 -16.77 -22.33 -8.45
CA LEU A 174 -17.00 -23.71 -8.02
C LEU A 174 -18.40 -23.94 -7.46
N THR A 175 -19.05 -22.90 -6.91
CA THR A 175 -20.43 -22.99 -6.42
C THR A 175 -21.49 -22.83 -7.50
N LEU A 176 -21.15 -22.30 -8.70
CA LEU A 176 -22.12 -22.00 -9.76
C LEU A 176 -22.96 -23.21 -10.19
N GLU A 177 -22.33 -24.33 -10.54
CA GLU A 177 -23.05 -25.53 -11.00
C GLU A 177 -23.98 -26.10 -9.91
N PRO A 178 -23.52 -26.32 -8.65
CA PRO A 178 -24.41 -26.72 -7.56
C PRO A 178 -25.59 -25.78 -7.35
N MET A 179 -25.38 -24.46 -7.45
CA MET A 179 -26.42 -23.45 -7.29
C MET A 179 -27.47 -23.55 -8.40
N GLN A 180 -27.03 -23.66 -9.65
CA GLN A 180 -27.92 -23.85 -10.79
C GLN A 180 -28.69 -25.17 -10.72
N ALA A 181 -28.04 -26.25 -10.28
CA ALA A 181 -28.69 -27.53 -10.08
C ALA A 181 -29.79 -27.46 -9.01
N PHE A 182 -29.52 -26.75 -7.90
CA PHE A 182 -30.51 -26.52 -6.84
C PHE A 182 -31.71 -25.69 -7.33
N ALA A 183 -31.46 -24.61 -8.07
CA ALA A 183 -32.51 -23.79 -8.67
C ALA A 183 -33.37 -24.61 -9.66
N ARG A 184 -32.75 -25.39 -10.55
CA ARG A 184 -33.45 -26.28 -11.51
C ARG A 184 -34.28 -27.38 -10.83
N ALA A 185 -33.92 -27.79 -9.62
CA ALA A 185 -34.68 -28.75 -8.82
C ALA A 185 -35.93 -28.14 -8.15
N GLY A 186 -36.26 -26.87 -8.44
CA GLY A 186 -37.37 -26.13 -7.84
C GLY A 186 -37.01 -25.43 -6.52
N GLY A 187 -35.72 -25.38 -6.17
CA GLY A 187 -35.22 -24.55 -5.08
C GLY A 187 -35.27 -23.07 -5.42
N LEU A 188 -35.26 -22.21 -4.39
CA LEU A 188 -35.04 -20.77 -4.57
C LEU A 188 -33.64 -20.53 -5.16
N ASP A 189 -33.52 -19.63 -6.15
CA ASP A 189 -32.21 -19.22 -6.64
C ASP A 189 -31.44 -18.47 -5.54
N ILE A 190 -30.47 -19.16 -4.93
CA ILE A 190 -29.56 -18.61 -3.92
C ILE A 190 -28.34 -17.93 -4.54
N GLY A 191 -28.25 -17.94 -5.89
CA GLY A 191 -27.38 -17.14 -6.75
C GLY A 191 -26.98 -15.79 -6.19
N PRO A 192 -27.96 -14.86 -6.10
CA PRO A 192 -27.68 -13.48 -5.71
C PRO A 192 -27.14 -13.39 -4.28
N LEU A 193 -27.59 -14.26 -3.38
CA LEU A 193 -27.13 -14.27 -1.98
C LEU A 193 -25.66 -14.68 -1.86
N ILE A 194 -25.25 -15.71 -2.61
CA ILE A 194 -23.86 -16.18 -2.62
C ILE A 194 -22.96 -15.14 -3.32
N GLY A 195 -23.41 -14.54 -4.42
CA GLY A 195 -22.69 -13.43 -5.06
C GLY A 195 -22.53 -12.23 -4.14
N LEU A 196 -23.58 -11.86 -3.40
CA LEU A 196 -23.54 -10.80 -2.39
C LEU A 196 -22.57 -11.13 -1.25
N LEU A 197 -22.61 -12.37 -0.74
CA LEU A 197 -21.69 -12.84 0.30
C LEU A 197 -20.24 -12.79 -0.20
N ALA A 198 -19.98 -13.20 -1.44
CA ALA A 198 -18.65 -13.11 -2.05
C ALA A 198 -18.15 -11.66 -2.11
N LEU A 199 -19.00 -10.71 -2.49
CA LEU A 199 -18.67 -9.27 -2.47
C LEU A 199 -18.39 -8.75 -1.05
N VAL A 200 -19.21 -9.14 -0.07
CA VAL A 200 -19.03 -8.76 1.34
C VAL A 200 -17.71 -9.30 1.90
N LEU A 201 -17.42 -10.59 1.68
CA LEU A 201 -16.18 -11.23 2.12
C LEU A 201 -14.96 -10.58 1.47
N THR A 202 -15.05 -10.26 0.17
CA THR A 202 -14.02 -9.52 -0.55
C THR A 202 -13.81 -8.14 0.08
N ALA A 203 -14.91 -7.42 0.36
CA ALA A 203 -14.85 -6.10 0.97
C ALA A 203 -14.22 -6.11 2.37
N VAL A 204 -14.66 -7.00 3.25
CA VAL A 204 -14.11 -7.14 4.60
C VAL A 204 -12.65 -7.57 4.56
N GLY A 205 -12.31 -8.57 3.75
CA GLY A 205 -10.93 -9.05 3.63
C GLY A 205 -9.97 -7.96 3.15
N ILE A 206 -10.36 -7.20 2.12
CA ILE A 206 -9.53 -6.12 1.58
C ILE A 206 -9.43 -4.95 2.57
N MET A 207 -10.53 -4.55 3.21
CA MET A 207 -10.50 -3.50 4.23
C MET A 207 -9.61 -3.88 5.42
N TRP A 208 -9.65 -5.14 5.85
CA TRP A 208 -8.79 -5.63 6.93
C TRP A 208 -7.32 -5.66 6.51
N TRP A 209 -6.98 -6.18 5.33
CA TRP A 209 -5.59 -6.43 4.95
C TRP A 209 -4.83 -5.23 4.36
N THR A 210 -5.53 -4.28 3.75
CA THR A 210 -4.87 -3.16 3.06
C THR A 210 -4.61 -1.96 3.96
N HIS A 211 -5.32 -1.86 5.10
CA HIS A 211 -5.26 -0.71 6.02
C HIS A 211 -5.37 0.65 5.32
N LEU A 212 -5.99 0.71 4.14
CA LEU A 212 -6.15 1.93 3.38
C LEU A 212 -7.15 2.84 4.09
N PRO A 213 -6.89 4.17 4.15
CA PRO A 213 -7.84 5.09 4.74
C PRO A 213 -9.16 5.06 3.94
N PRO A 214 -10.34 5.15 4.60
CA PRO A 214 -11.64 5.05 3.93
C PRO A 214 -11.82 6.01 2.75
N ALA A 215 -11.19 7.20 2.81
CA ALA A 215 -11.19 8.16 1.72
C ALA A 215 -10.52 7.62 0.44
N ARG A 216 -9.42 6.85 0.55
CA ARG A 216 -8.77 6.21 -0.61
C ARG A 216 -9.57 5.04 -1.16
N LEU A 217 -10.43 4.43 -0.35
CA LEU A 217 -11.40 3.42 -0.77
C LEU A 217 -12.66 4.04 -1.41
N GLY A 218 -12.74 5.38 -1.51
CA GLY A 218 -13.92 6.06 -2.02
C GLY A 218 -15.18 5.89 -1.15
N LEU A 219 -15.02 5.48 0.12
CA LEU A 219 -16.09 5.37 1.12
C LEU A 219 -16.48 6.74 1.68
N THR A 220 -16.59 7.73 0.80
CA THR A 220 -17.03 9.08 1.16
C THR A 220 -18.55 9.15 0.97
N TRP A 221 -19.24 9.62 2.01
CA TRP A 221 -20.70 9.76 2.03
C TRP A 221 -21.16 11.19 1.71
N HIS A 222 -20.26 12.02 1.20
CA HIS A 222 -20.56 13.41 0.86
C HIS A 222 -20.98 13.51 -0.61
N LEU A 223 -22.27 13.73 -0.83
CA LEU A 223 -22.82 13.91 -2.16
C LEU A 223 -22.94 15.40 -2.50
N ARG A 224 -22.16 15.86 -3.48
CA ARG A 224 -22.33 17.22 -4.03
C ARG A 224 -23.56 17.26 -4.92
N ARG A 225 -24.26 18.41 -4.96
CA ARG A 225 -25.44 18.59 -5.82
C ARG A 225 -25.17 18.28 -7.29
N ARG A 226 -23.97 18.64 -7.78
CA ARG A 226 -23.51 18.33 -9.13
C ARG A 226 -23.43 16.81 -9.36
N ASP A 227 -22.85 16.07 -8.42
CA ASP A 227 -22.66 14.63 -8.55
C ASP A 227 -23.99 13.88 -8.50
N LEU A 228 -24.94 14.35 -7.67
CA LEU A 228 -26.32 13.87 -7.66
C LEU A 228 -27.00 14.10 -9.01
N ALA A 229 -26.96 15.34 -9.51
CA ALA A 229 -27.59 15.70 -10.79
C ALA A 229 -27.00 14.91 -11.95
N GLU A 230 -25.67 14.71 -11.95
CA GLU A 230 -24.98 13.93 -12.96
C GLU A 230 -25.37 12.44 -12.88
N SER A 231 -25.43 11.86 -11.68
CA SER A 231 -25.86 10.47 -11.49
C SER A 231 -27.29 10.26 -11.98
N ILE A 232 -28.21 11.17 -11.65
CA ILE A 232 -29.61 11.11 -12.13
C ILE A 232 -29.68 11.28 -13.65
N PHE A 233 -28.99 12.28 -14.20
CA PHE A 233 -29.00 12.58 -15.64
C PHE A 233 -28.55 11.37 -16.47
N TRP A 234 -27.40 10.80 -16.13
CA TRP A 234 -26.89 9.63 -16.84
C TRP A 234 -27.74 8.39 -16.62
N SER A 235 -28.36 8.23 -15.45
CA SER A 235 -29.27 7.11 -15.20
C SER A 235 -30.53 7.20 -16.04
N ILE A 236 -31.16 8.38 -16.12
CA ILE A 236 -32.33 8.60 -16.98
C ILE A 236 -31.94 8.40 -18.45
N GLY A 237 -30.80 8.96 -18.88
CA GLY A 237 -30.30 8.75 -20.25
C GLY A 237 -30.08 7.27 -20.57
N PHE A 238 -29.53 6.51 -19.62
CA PHE A 238 -29.33 5.08 -19.76
C PHE A 238 -30.66 4.30 -19.79
N CYS A 239 -31.63 4.66 -18.93
CA CYS A 239 -32.98 4.09 -18.96
C CYS A 239 -33.66 4.31 -20.32
N VAL A 240 -33.56 5.51 -20.90
CA VAL A 240 -34.06 5.79 -22.25
C VAL A 240 -33.35 4.92 -23.28
N PHE A 241 -32.01 4.82 -23.20
CA PHE A 241 -31.22 4.00 -24.09
C PHE A 241 -31.64 2.52 -24.07
N ILE A 242 -31.79 1.90 -22.90
CA ILE A 242 -32.20 0.48 -22.82
C ILE A 242 -33.65 0.27 -23.24
N THR A 243 -34.55 1.23 -23.02
CA THR A 243 -35.93 1.17 -23.53
C THR A 243 -35.97 1.20 -25.06
N LEU A 244 -35.20 2.10 -25.68
CA LEU A 244 -35.06 2.14 -27.14
C LEU A 244 -34.39 0.88 -27.68
N GLY A 245 -33.42 0.32 -26.94
CA GLY A 245 -32.80 -0.97 -27.25
C GLY A 245 -33.83 -2.11 -27.25
N LYS A 246 -34.61 -2.27 -26.18
CA LYS A 246 -35.68 -3.28 -26.10
C LYS A 246 -36.70 -3.10 -27.23
N LEU A 247 -37.12 -1.86 -27.50
CA LEU A 247 -38.04 -1.54 -28.59
C LEU A 247 -37.48 -1.94 -29.96
N PHE A 248 -36.22 -1.60 -30.25
CA PHE A 248 -35.57 -1.95 -31.51
C PHE A 248 -35.47 -3.47 -31.68
N VAL A 249 -35.07 -4.19 -30.63
CA VAL A 249 -35.01 -5.66 -30.67
C VAL A 249 -36.38 -6.26 -30.94
N LEU A 250 -37.41 -5.88 -30.19
CA LEU A 250 -38.75 -6.46 -30.35
C LEU A 250 -39.38 -6.11 -31.71
N ARG A 251 -39.32 -4.84 -32.12
CA ARG A 251 -40.08 -4.35 -33.29
C ARG A 251 -39.33 -4.51 -34.59
N VAL A 252 -38.02 -4.25 -34.59
CA VAL A 252 -37.22 -4.19 -35.83
C VAL A 252 -36.51 -5.52 -36.06
N LEU A 253 -35.86 -6.06 -35.04
CA LEU A 253 -35.06 -7.29 -35.20
C LEU A 253 -35.93 -8.55 -35.22
N LEU A 254 -36.92 -8.64 -34.32
CA LEU A 254 -37.77 -9.83 -34.17
C LEU A 254 -39.13 -9.71 -34.86
N GLY A 255 -39.55 -8.49 -35.25
CA GLY A 255 -40.84 -8.26 -35.91
C GLY A 255 -42.06 -8.54 -35.03
N ILE A 256 -41.90 -8.60 -33.71
CA ILE A 256 -42.98 -8.91 -32.75
C ILE A 256 -43.93 -7.72 -32.68
N SER A 257 -45.23 -7.99 -32.83
CA SER A 257 -46.28 -6.97 -32.79
C SER A 257 -46.53 -6.44 -31.37
N ALA A 258 -47.14 -5.26 -31.25
CA ALA A 258 -47.38 -4.63 -29.94
C ALA A 258 -48.36 -5.42 -29.07
N ASP A 259 -49.23 -6.18 -29.70
CA ASP A 259 -50.24 -7.00 -29.04
C ASP A 259 -49.67 -8.33 -28.54
N GLU A 260 -48.59 -8.83 -29.16
CA GLU A 260 -47.91 -10.07 -28.75
C GLU A 260 -46.99 -9.87 -27.55
N ARG A 261 -46.25 -8.75 -27.49
CA ARG A 261 -45.33 -8.47 -26.39
C ARG A 261 -45.29 -6.98 -26.04
N ALA A 262 -45.57 -6.71 -24.76
CA ALA A 262 -45.53 -5.38 -24.20
C ALA A 262 -44.07 -4.89 -24.05
N LEU A 263 -43.87 -3.58 -24.26
CA LEU A 263 -42.56 -2.97 -24.00
C LEU A 263 -42.24 -2.97 -22.49
N PHE A 264 -43.26 -2.71 -21.66
CA PHE A 264 -43.18 -2.67 -20.21
C PHE A 264 -43.93 -3.87 -19.64
N GLU A 265 -43.20 -4.76 -18.95
CA GLU A 265 -43.74 -6.03 -18.47
C GLU A 265 -43.85 -6.10 -16.93
N PHE A 266 -43.52 -5.00 -16.22
CA PHE A 266 -43.68 -4.80 -14.77
C PHE A 266 -43.42 -6.02 -13.89
N TRP A 267 -42.17 -6.17 -13.43
CA TRP A 267 -41.61 -7.31 -12.68
C TRP A 267 -42.20 -8.68 -13.04
N VAL A 268 -41.52 -9.36 -13.96
CA VAL A 268 -41.79 -10.75 -14.31
C VAL A 268 -40.79 -11.64 -13.57
N LEU A 269 -41.23 -12.81 -13.12
CA LEU A 269 -40.38 -13.84 -12.51
C LEU A 269 -39.77 -14.73 -13.61
N ASP A 270 -38.74 -15.50 -13.28
CA ASP A 270 -38.04 -16.36 -14.26
C ASP A 270 -38.95 -17.40 -14.93
N ASN A 271 -40.04 -17.80 -14.25
CA ASN A 271 -41.07 -18.68 -14.79
C ASN A 271 -42.05 -17.97 -15.77
N GLY A 272 -41.84 -16.68 -16.07
CA GLY A 272 -42.69 -15.87 -16.93
C GLY A 272 -43.92 -15.28 -16.25
N GLU A 273 -44.13 -15.52 -14.95
CA GLU A 273 -45.27 -14.97 -14.22
C GLU A 273 -45.06 -13.50 -13.87
N VAL A 274 -46.05 -12.66 -14.19
CA VAL A 274 -46.05 -11.24 -13.83
C VAL A 274 -46.47 -11.09 -12.36
N VAL A 275 -45.66 -10.39 -11.57
CA VAL A 275 -45.97 -10.13 -10.17
C VAL A 275 -47.02 -9.03 -10.06
N THR A 276 -48.26 -9.43 -9.74
CA THR A 276 -49.39 -8.50 -9.58
C THR A 276 -49.57 -8.01 -8.14
N SER A 277 -48.96 -8.68 -7.16
CA SER A 277 -49.07 -8.30 -5.75
C SER A 277 -48.24 -7.06 -5.43
N ALA A 278 -48.92 -5.98 -5.03
CA ALA A 278 -48.27 -4.72 -4.64
C ALA A 278 -47.32 -4.88 -3.43
N SER A 279 -47.66 -5.75 -2.48
CA SER A 279 -46.80 -6.00 -1.30
C SER A 279 -45.53 -6.76 -1.68
N LEU A 280 -45.65 -7.75 -2.59
CA LEU A 280 -44.49 -8.48 -3.09
C LEU A 280 -43.59 -7.56 -3.91
N MET A 281 -44.17 -6.74 -4.79
CA MET A 281 -43.46 -5.71 -5.57
C MET A 281 -42.69 -4.74 -4.65
N ALA A 282 -43.35 -4.21 -3.63
CA ALA A 282 -42.71 -3.31 -2.66
C ALA A 282 -41.55 -3.99 -1.92
N LEU A 283 -41.72 -5.27 -1.54
CA LEU A 283 -40.66 -6.05 -0.90
C LEU A 283 -39.46 -6.28 -1.83
N GLY A 284 -39.70 -6.62 -3.10
CA GLY A 284 -38.64 -6.80 -4.09
C GLY A 284 -37.84 -5.51 -4.33
N ILE A 285 -38.54 -4.38 -4.49
CA ILE A 285 -37.90 -3.06 -4.62
C ILE A 285 -37.10 -2.72 -3.37
N ALA A 286 -37.67 -2.92 -2.17
CA ALA A 286 -36.97 -2.65 -0.91
C ALA A 286 -35.70 -3.50 -0.77
N PHE A 287 -35.77 -4.79 -1.11
CA PHE A 287 -34.62 -5.68 -1.12
C PHE A 287 -33.54 -5.21 -2.12
N TYR A 288 -33.95 -4.77 -3.31
CA TYR A 288 -33.04 -4.24 -4.32
C TYR A 288 -32.32 -2.97 -3.82
N ILE A 289 -33.05 -2.03 -3.22
CA ILE A 289 -32.49 -0.80 -2.63
C ILE A 289 -31.47 -1.11 -1.53
N VAL A 290 -31.73 -2.12 -0.70
CA VAL A 290 -30.82 -2.51 0.39
C VAL A 290 -29.56 -3.20 -0.12
N THR A 291 -29.70 -4.07 -1.12
CA THR A 291 -28.56 -4.84 -1.65
C THR A 291 -27.66 -4.02 -2.57
N THR A 292 -28.19 -3.02 -3.28
CA THR A 292 -27.43 -2.16 -4.21
C THR A 292 -26.21 -1.48 -3.56
N PRO A 293 -26.31 -0.84 -2.37
CA PRO A 293 -25.16 -0.30 -1.65
C PRO A 293 -24.06 -1.33 -1.37
N ILE A 294 -24.44 -2.53 -0.96
CA ILE A 294 -23.49 -3.60 -0.63
C ILE A 294 -22.75 -4.03 -1.91
N GLN A 295 -23.48 -4.17 -3.02
CA GLN A 295 -22.91 -4.51 -4.31
C GLN A 295 -21.90 -3.46 -4.79
N GLU A 296 -22.25 -2.17 -4.73
CA GLU A 296 -21.35 -1.10 -5.14
C GLU A 296 -20.16 -0.94 -4.20
N ILE A 297 -20.32 -1.09 -2.88
CA ILE A 297 -19.18 -1.07 -1.95
C ILE A 297 -18.20 -2.20 -2.28
N GLY A 298 -18.69 -3.41 -2.54
CA GLY A 298 -17.85 -4.54 -2.93
C GLY A 298 -17.14 -4.30 -4.27
N ALA A 299 -17.86 -3.84 -5.29
CA ALA A 299 -17.27 -3.60 -6.60
C ALA A 299 -16.31 -2.39 -6.59
N ARG A 300 -16.78 -1.22 -6.17
CA ARG A 300 -16.05 0.06 -6.32
C ARG A 300 -15.04 0.29 -5.21
N SER A 301 -15.48 0.17 -3.96
CA SER A 301 -14.61 0.48 -2.82
C SER A 301 -13.63 -0.64 -2.50
N ALA A 302 -14.05 -1.90 -2.61
CA ALA A 302 -13.17 -3.01 -2.29
C ALA A 302 -12.31 -3.48 -3.47
N ILE A 303 -12.80 -3.43 -4.71
CA ILE A 303 -12.03 -3.91 -5.87
C ILE A 303 -11.47 -2.74 -6.67
N GLN A 304 -12.32 -1.84 -7.17
CA GLN A 304 -11.90 -0.79 -8.10
C GLN A 304 -10.87 0.16 -7.46
N ALA A 305 -11.15 0.75 -6.30
CA ALA A 305 -10.28 1.76 -5.68
C ALA A 305 -8.88 1.22 -5.29
N PRO A 306 -8.75 0.04 -4.66
CA PRO A 306 -7.44 -0.56 -4.42
C PRO A 306 -6.70 -0.89 -5.71
N LEU A 307 -7.40 -1.37 -6.74
CA LEU A 307 -6.81 -1.65 -8.04
C LEU A 307 -6.32 -0.37 -8.74
N GLN A 308 -7.01 0.76 -8.58
CA GLN A 308 -6.55 2.06 -9.07
C GLN A 308 -5.26 2.50 -8.39
N THR A 309 -5.18 2.35 -7.07
CA THR A 309 -3.98 2.67 -6.29
C THR A 309 -2.81 1.78 -6.70
N PHE A 310 -3.08 0.49 -6.92
CA PHE A 310 -2.07 -0.48 -7.31
C PHE A 310 -1.53 -0.23 -8.73
N LEU A 311 -2.41 0.13 -9.67
CA LEU A 311 -2.03 0.36 -11.05
C LEU A 311 -1.39 1.74 -11.29
N ASP A 312 -1.42 2.62 -10.28
CA ASP A 312 -0.87 3.97 -10.39
C ASP A 312 0.63 3.92 -10.69
N GLY A 313 1.08 4.67 -11.70
CA GLY A 313 2.45 4.62 -12.22
C GLY A 313 2.85 3.35 -12.99
N ALA A 314 2.08 2.26 -12.92
CA ALA A 314 2.38 1.01 -13.63
C ALA A 314 1.76 0.94 -15.03
N VAL A 315 0.61 1.58 -15.25
CA VAL A 315 -0.10 1.62 -16.54
C VAL A 315 -0.50 3.03 -16.92
N ARG A 316 -0.76 3.28 -18.21
CA ARG A 316 -1.10 4.63 -18.73
C ARG A 316 -2.42 5.19 -18.18
N SER A 317 -3.41 4.33 -17.93
CA SER A 317 -4.76 4.73 -17.53
C SER A 317 -5.28 3.89 -16.35
N PRO A 318 -4.68 4.01 -15.16
CA PRO A 318 -4.95 3.12 -14.02
C PRO A 318 -6.42 3.12 -13.60
N ARG A 319 -7.04 4.31 -13.62
CA ARG A 319 -8.46 4.53 -13.33
C ARG A 319 -9.38 3.70 -14.22
N TRP A 320 -9.19 3.77 -15.54
CA TRP A 320 -10.01 3.05 -16.52
C TRP A 320 -9.72 1.55 -16.53
N THR A 321 -8.45 1.14 -16.45
CA THR A 321 -8.09 -0.27 -16.37
C THR A 321 -8.75 -0.92 -15.16
N ALA A 322 -8.71 -0.26 -14.00
CA ALA A 322 -9.39 -0.76 -12.81
C ALA A 322 -10.92 -0.86 -13.01
N ASN A 323 -11.55 0.15 -13.61
CA ASN A 323 -12.98 0.11 -13.91
C ASN A 323 -13.35 -1.09 -14.80
N ILE A 324 -12.58 -1.33 -15.87
CA ILE A 324 -12.83 -2.45 -16.79
C ILE A 324 -12.69 -3.78 -16.06
N VAL A 325 -11.60 -3.99 -15.32
CA VAL A 325 -11.35 -5.24 -14.58
C VAL A 325 -12.45 -5.48 -13.53
N THR A 326 -12.78 -4.47 -12.71
CA THR A 326 -13.88 -4.56 -11.74
C THR A 326 -15.21 -4.85 -12.43
N THR A 327 -15.46 -4.25 -13.59
CA THR A 327 -16.71 -4.46 -14.33
C THR A 327 -16.83 -5.90 -14.82
N LEU A 328 -15.75 -6.48 -15.37
CA LEU A 328 -15.74 -7.88 -15.79
C LEU A 328 -15.95 -8.82 -14.61
N MET A 329 -15.29 -8.54 -13.48
CA MET A 329 -15.49 -9.29 -12.25
C MET A 329 -16.94 -9.20 -11.74
N PHE A 330 -17.51 -7.99 -11.73
CA PHE A 330 -18.90 -7.78 -11.31
C PHE A 330 -19.89 -8.49 -12.24
N ALA A 331 -19.64 -8.48 -13.55
CA ALA A 331 -20.45 -9.19 -14.54
C ALA A 331 -20.41 -10.71 -14.34
N VAL A 332 -19.24 -11.29 -14.02
CA VAL A 332 -19.12 -12.74 -13.72
C VAL A 332 -20.01 -13.15 -12.54
N LEU A 333 -20.22 -12.29 -11.55
CA LEU A 333 -21.14 -12.58 -10.44
C LEU A 333 -22.61 -12.73 -10.87
N HIS A 334 -22.96 -12.27 -12.08
CA HIS A 334 -24.31 -12.41 -12.65
C HIS A 334 -24.42 -13.59 -13.61
N ALA A 335 -23.33 -14.32 -13.87
CA ALA A 335 -23.34 -15.49 -14.75
C ALA A 335 -24.15 -16.67 -14.19
N HIS A 336 -24.52 -16.65 -12.90
CA HIS A 336 -25.44 -17.63 -12.34
C HIS A 336 -26.87 -17.47 -12.87
N LEU A 337 -27.27 -16.23 -13.21
CA LEU A 337 -28.59 -15.93 -13.77
C LEU A 337 -28.63 -16.45 -15.21
N ASP A 338 -27.83 -15.83 -16.07
CA ASP A 338 -27.69 -16.19 -17.48
C ASP A 338 -26.45 -15.46 -18.08
N PRO A 339 -25.69 -16.07 -19.01
CA PRO A 339 -24.55 -15.41 -19.65
C PRO A 339 -24.86 -14.12 -20.42
N ILE A 340 -26.05 -14.00 -21.02
CA ILE A 340 -26.47 -12.77 -21.71
C ILE A 340 -26.74 -11.69 -20.67
N VAL A 341 -27.37 -12.02 -19.54
CA VAL A 341 -27.53 -11.10 -18.40
C VAL A 341 -26.17 -10.61 -17.90
N ALA A 342 -25.20 -11.51 -17.72
CA ALA A 342 -23.83 -11.15 -17.33
C ALA A 342 -23.21 -10.14 -18.32
N LEU A 343 -23.37 -10.38 -19.63
CA LEU A 343 -22.89 -9.48 -20.67
C LEU A 343 -23.62 -8.13 -20.65
N MET A 344 -24.94 -8.12 -20.50
CA MET A 344 -25.74 -6.88 -20.45
C MET A 344 -25.35 -5.99 -19.27
N VAL A 345 -25.06 -6.58 -18.11
CA VAL A 345 -24.64 -5.87 -16.89
C VAL A 345 -23.26 -5.19 -17.05
N THR A 346 -22.42 -5.61 -18.00
CA THR A 346 -21.12 -4.95 -18.25
C THR A 346 -21.28 -3.47 -18.61
N VAL A 347 -22.28 -3.12 -19.42
CA VAL A 347 -22.48 -1.75 -19.90
C VAL A 347 -22.85 -0.77 -18.78
N PRO A 348 -23.90 -1.02 -17.96
CA PRO A 348 -24.19 -0.14 -16.84
C PRO A 348 -23.10 -0.18 -15.76
N SER A 349 -22.41 -1.32 -15.56
CA SER A 349 -21.30 -1.39 -14.61
C SER A 349 -20.11 -0.50 -15.00
N LEU A 350 -19.81 -0.36 -16.30
CA LEU A 350 -18.81 0.61 -16.77
C LEU A 350 -19.23 2.05 -16.44
N LEU A 351 -20.51 2.38 -16.60
CA LEU A 351 -21.08 3.68 -16.26
C LEU A 351 -20.94 3.97 -14.76
N TRP A 352 -21.30 3.03 -13.89
CA TRP A 352 -21.19 3.20 -12.45
C TRP A 352 -19.75 3.40 -12.00
N GLY A 353 -18.81 2.61 -12.54
CA GLY A 353 -17.40 2.80 -12.24
C GLY A 353 -16.83 4.11 -12.77
N TRP A 354 -17.37 4.64 -13.87
CA TRP A 354 -17.06 5.98 -14.35
C TRP A 354 -17.62 7.08 -13.45
N LEU A 355 -18.86 6.97 -13.00
CA LEU A 355 -19.45 7.90 -12.03
C LEU A 355 -18.62 7.93 -10.74
N PHE A 356 -18.22 6.76 -10.24
CA PHE A 356 -17.36 6.63 -9.06
C PHE A 356 -16.02 7.35 -9.23
N MET A 357 -15.35 7.19 -10.39
CA MET A 357 -14.08 7.87 -10.70
C MET A 357 -14.20 9.39 -10.78
N ARG A 358 -15.38 9.89 -11.11
CA ARG A 358 -15.62 11.31 -11.37
C ARG A 358 -16.10 12.05 -10.13
N SER A 359 -16.93 11.41 -9.31
CA SER A 359 -17.47 12.02 -8.11
C SER A 359 -16.60 11.79 -6.88
N ASP A 360 -15.70 10.79 -6.92
CA ASP A 360 -14.89 10.31 -5.78
C ASP A 360 -15.76 9.97 -4.55
N THR A 361 -17.02 9.56 -4.79
CA THR A 361 -17.98 9.09 -3.77
C THR A 361 -18.72 7.85 -4.24
N ILE A 362 -18.96 6.93 -3.30
CA ILE A 362 -19.76 5.72 -3.52
C ILE A 362 -21.26 6.02 -3.74
N LEU A 363 -21.75 7.19 -3.33
CA LEU A 363 -23.18 7.51 -3.44
C LEU A 363 -23.63 7.68 -4.90
N SER A 364 -22.79 8.22 -5.77
CA SER A 364 -23.10 8.40 -7.19
C SER A 364 -23.43 7.08 -7.91
N PRO A 365 -22.56 6.06 -7.89
CA PRO A 365 -22.89 4.77 -8.49
C PRO A 365 -24.06 4.08 -7.78
N ILE A 366 -24.20 4.18 -6.45
CA ILE A 366 -25.36 3.59 -5.74
C ILE A 366 -26.68 4.15 -6.25
N ILE A 367 -26.78 5.48 -6.36
CA ILE A 367 -27.99 6.15 -6.86
C ILE A 367 -28.27 5.69 -8.30
N SER A 368 -27.22 5.65 -9.13
CA SER A 368 -27.37 5.28 -10.53
C SER A 368 -27.79 3.82 -10.71
N HIS A 369 -27.13 2.90 -10.01
CA HIS A 369 -27.45 1.48 -9.99
C HIS A 369 -28.88 1.26 -9.47
N THR A 370 -29.29 1.96 -8.41
CA THR A 370 -30.66 1.86 -7.89
C THR A 370 -31.69 2.28 -8.95
N ILE A 371 -31.48 3.42 -9.63
CA ILE A 371 -32.42 3.92 -10.65
C ILE A 371 -32.48 2.96 -11.86
N ILE A 372 -31.32 2.62 -12.43
CA ILE A 372 -31.23 1.78 -13.63
C ILE A 372 -31.75 0.37 -13.31
N GLY A 373 -31.35 -0.18 -12.17
CA GLY A 373 -31.73 -1.51 -11.72
C GLY A 373 -33.22 -1.66 -11.47
N ILE A 374 -33.81 -0.73 -10.72
CA ILE A 374 -35.26 -0.73 -10.49
C ILE A 374 -36.01 -0.64 -11.82
N TYR A 375 -35.56 0.26 -12.71
CA TYR A 375 -36.21 0.44 -14.00
C TYR A 375 -36.06 -0.80 -14.91
N ALA A 376 -34.86 -1.37 -15.03
CA ALA A 376 -34.60 -2.52 -15.88
C ALA A 376 -35.36 -3.77 -15.41
N VAL A 377 -35.32 -4.06 -14.10
CA VAL A 377 -35.95 -5.26 -13.51
C VAL A 377 -37.45 -5.08 -13.36
N PHE A 378 -37.90 -4.02 -12.69
CA PHE A 378 -39.29 -3.90 -12.23
C PHE A 378 -40.19 -3.12 -13.18
N VAL A 379 -39.64 -2.38 -14.16
CA VAL A 379 -40.45 -1.65 -15.15
C VAL A 379 -40.34 -2.29 -16.54
N LEU A 380 -39.12 -2.49 -17.03
CA LEU A 380 -38.90 -3.10 -18.34
C LEU A 380 -38.99 -4.62 -18.33
N GLY A 381 -38.76 -5.31 -17.21
CA GLY A 381 -38.72 -6.78 -17.19
C GLY A 381 -37.59 -7.36 -18.06
N LEU A 382 -36.46 -6.67 -18.17
CA LEU A 382 -35.39 -6.96 -19.13
C LEU A 382 -34.70 -8.31 -18.93
N PHE A 383 -34.81 -8.91 -17.74
CA PHE A 383 -34.09 -10.13 -17.39
C PHE A 383 -34.93 -11.41 -17.52
N VAL A 384 -36.16 -11.30 -18.04
CA VAL A 384 -37.10 -12.42 -18.07
C VAL A 384 -37.39 -12.86 -19.50
N GLY A 385 -37.19 -14.15 -19.76
CA GLY A 385 -37.61 -14.81 -21.00
C GLY A 385 -36.57 -14.85 -22.12
N PHE A 386 -35.27 -14.79 -21.82
CA PHE A 386 -34.23 -15.17 -22.79
C PHE A 386 -34.04 -16.69 -22.89
N ASP A 387 -34.41 -17.44 -21.85
CA ASP A 387 -34.21 -18.90 -21.79
C ASP A 387 -35.43 -19.72 -22.24
N ASN A 388 -36.58 -19.07 -22.46
CA ASN A 388 -37.85 -19.72 -22.80
C ASN A 388 -38.19 -19.65 -24.30
N GLN A 389 -37.17 -19.52 -25.18
CA GLN A 389 -37.35 -19.67 -26.64
C GLN A 389 -36.58 -20.87 -27.19
#